data_AF-A0A0F6YSU4-F1
#
_entry.id   AF-A0A0F6YSU4-F1
#
_cell.length_a   1.000
_cell.length_b   1.000
_cell.length_c   1.000
_cell.angle_alpha   90.00
_cell.angle_beta   90.00
_cell.angle_gamma   90.00
#
_symmetry.space_group_name_H-M   'P 1'
#
loop_
_entity.id
_entity.type
_entity.pdbx_description
1 polymer ?
#
loop_
_entity_poly.entity_id
_entity_poly.type
_entity_poly.pdbx_seq_one_letter_code
_entity_poly.pdbx_strand_id
1 'polypeptide(L)'
;QLLGGMPSAVGYQPTLATEMGALQERITSTTQGSITSIQAVYVPADDLTDPAPATTFAHLDATTVLSRGLAAKGIYPAVDPLDSTSTMLQPGIVSEVHYEIAETVKETLQRYKELQDIIAILGIDELSEEDRLTVARARKVERFLSQPFF
;
A
#
# COMPACT_ATOMS: atom_id res chain seq x y z
N GLN A 1 -22.92 -21.65 -5.04
CA GLN A 1 -23.70 -21.97 -3.82
C GLN A 1 -24.02 -23.47 -3.82
N LEU A 2 -23.11 -24.33 -3.35
CA LEU A 2 -23.26 -25.81 -3.43
C LEU A 2 -23.13 -26.55 -2.09
N LEU A 3 -22.83 -25.84 -1.01
CA LEU A 3 -22.87 -26.34 0.37
C LEU A 3 -23.78 -25.39 1.13
N GLY A 4 -24.91 -25.88 1.66
CA GLY A 4 -26.05 -25.08 2.16
C GLY A 4 -25.81 -24.24 3.42
N GLY A 5 -24.70 -23.51 3.50
CA GLY A 5 -24.49 -22.47 4.51
C GLY A 5 -25.25 -21.18 4.16
N MET A 6 -25.78 -20.49 5.16
CA MET A 6 -26.34 -19.16 4.98
C MET A 6 -25.24 -18.22 4.44
N PRO A 7 -25.49 -17.45 3.37
CA PRO A 7 -24.52 -16.47 2.87
C PRO A 7 -24.20 -15.46 3.97
N SER A 8 -22.91 -15.17 4.16
CA SER A 8 -22.46 -14.04 4.96
C SER A 8 -22.49 -12.76 4.13
N ALA A 9 -21.99 -11.66 4.69
CA ALA A 9 -21.88 -10.37 4.02
C ALA A 9 -21.33 -10.51 2.59
N VAL A 10 -22.02 -9.87 1.63
CA VAL A 10 -21.62 -9.76 0.22
C VAL A 10 -21.52 -11.10 -0.53
N GLY A 11 -22.09 -12.19 0.02
CA GLY A 11 -22.17 -13.49 -0.66
C GLY A 11 -21.00 -14.44 -0.39
N TYR A 12 -20.11 -14.06 0.53
CA TYR A 12 -19.02 -14.93 0.99
C TYR A 12 -19.48 -16.01 1.98
N GLN A 13 -18.67 -17.05 2.12
CA GLN A 13 -18.88 -18.11 3.11
C GLN A 13 -18.76 -17.58 4.54
N PRO A 14 -19.58 -18.06 5.50
CA PRO A 14 -19.52 -17.60 6.90
C PRO A 14 -18.23 -18.02 7.61
N THR A 15 -17.53 -19.04 7.10
CA THR A 15 -16.25 -19.55 7.64
C THR A 15 -15.01 -18.87 7.07
N LEU A 16 -15.17 -17.82 6.24
CA LEU A 16 -14.08 -17.17 5.52
C LEU A 16 -12.91 -16.76 6.42
N ALA A 17 -13.21 -16.12 7.55
CA ALA A 17 -12.19 -15.67 8.50
C ALA A 17 -11.44 -16.83 9.16
N THR A 18 -12.14 -17.86 9.61
CA THR A 18 -11.52 -19.02 10.26
C THR A 18 -10.63 -19.81 9.30
N GLU A 19 -11.09 -20.03 8.06
CA GLU A 19 -10.30 -20.75 7.05
C GLU A 19 -9.07 -19.95 6.62
N MET A 20 -9.21 -18.64 6.45
CA MET A 20 -8.08 -17.76 6.15
C MET A 20 -7.06 -17.77 7.29
N GLY A 21 -7.50 -17.62 8.54
CA GLY A 21 -6.61 -17.63 9.71
C GLY A 21 -5.81 -18.93 9.83
N ALA A 22 -6.47 -20.09 9.67
CA ALA A 22 -5.80 -21.39 9.75
C ALA A 22 -4.70 -21.58 8.69
N LEU A 23 -4.83 -20.92 7.53
CA LEU A 23 -3.79 -20.92 6.49
C LEU A 23 -2.67 -19.93 6.85
N GLN A 24 -3.02 -18.69 7.20
CA GLN A 24 -2.06 -17.61 7.45
C GLN A 24 -1.18 -17.87 8.67
N GLU A 25 -1.73 -18.43 9.75
CA GLU A 25 -0.97 -18.73 10.97
C GLU A 25 0.16 -19.76 10.77
N ARG A 26 0.07 -20.58 9.71
CA ARG A 26 1.14 -21.52 9.35
C ARG A 26 2.30 -20.84 8.63
N ILE A 27 2.09 -19.65 8.08
CA ILE A 27 3.08 -18.84 7.38
C ILE A 27 3.70 -17.89 8.40
N THR A 28 4.66 -18.39 9.17
CA THR A 28 5.32 -17.59 10.21
C THR A 28 6.77 -17.99 10.39
N SER A 29 7.49 -17.21 11.19
CA SER A 29 8.86 -17.52 11.60
C SER A 29 8.85 -18.38 12.86
N THR A 30 9.67 -19.42 12.87
CA THR A 30 9.87 -20.34 13.99
C THR A 30 11.33 -20.33 14.42
N THR A 31 11.67 -21.02 15.51
CA THR A 31 13.06 -21.18 15.96
C THR A 31 13.92 -22.00 15.00
N GLN A 32 13.32 -22.77 14.09
CA GLN A 32 14.02 -23.63 13.13
C GLN A 32 14.22 -22.98 11.75
N GLY A 33 13.50 -21.90 11.47
CA GLY A 33 13.52 -21.22 10.17
C GLY A 33 12.32 -20.30 9.98
N SER A 34 12.31 -19.58 8.87
CA SER A 34 11.24 -18.63 8.53
C SER A 34 10.61 -18.95 7.17
N ILE A 35 9.33 -18.66 7.06
CA ILE A 35 8.60 -18.64 5.79
C ILE A 35 8.12 -17.21 5.56
N THR A 36 8.62 -16.58 4.50
CA THR A 36 8.11 -15.28 4.02
C THR A 36 7.24 -15.53 2.80
N SER A 37 5.95 -15.22 2.90
CA SER A 37 5.00 -15.40 1.79
C SER A 37 4.65 -14.07 1.15
N ILE A 38 4.81 -13.98 -0.17
CA ILE A 38 4.29 -12.87 -0.99
C ILE A 38 2.96 -13.34 -1.57
N GLN A 39 1.88 -12.66 -1.22
CA GLN A 39 0.52 -13.08 -1.56
C GLN A 39 -0.13 -12.05 -2.50
N ALA A 40 -0.54 -12.50 -3.68
CA ALA A 40 -1.32 -11.68 -4.60
C ALA A 40 -2.78 -11.68 -4.14
N VAL A 41 -3.25 -10.53 -3.65
CA VAL A 41 -4.65 -10.33 -3.25
C VAL A 41 -5.37 -9.59 -4.38
N TYR A 42 -6.36 -10.24 -4.98
CA TYR A 42 -7.23 -9.59 -5.95
C TYR A 42 -8.31 -8.80 -5.21
N VAL A 43 -8.39 -7.49 -5.46
CA VAL A 43 -9.39 -6.61 -4.87
C VAL A 43 -10.55 -6.44 -5.86
N PRO A 44 -11.76 -6.94 -5.56
CA PRO A 44 -12.91 -6.77 -6.45
C PRO A 44 -13.28 -5.29 -6.58
N ALA A 45 -13.46 -4.82 -7.82
CA ALA A 45 -13.88 -3.44 -8.11
C ALA A 45 -13.02 -2.34 -7.46
N ASP A 46 -11.75 -2.63 -7.14
CA ASP A 46 -10.85 -1.72 -6.42
C ASP A 46 -11.37 -1.29 -5.01
N ASP A 47 -12.31 -2.05 -4.41
CA ASP A 47 -12.89 -1.80 -3.09
C ASP A 47 -12.16 -2.56 -1.98
N LEU A 48 -11.34 -1.84 -1.21
CA LEU A 48 -10.59 -2.39 -0.06
C LEU A 48 -11.48 -2.74 1.15
N THR A 49 -12.73 -2.29 1.15
CA THR A 49 -13.70 -2.55 2.23
C THR A 49 -14.46 -3.87 2.05
N ASP A 50 -14.27 -4.56 0.92
CA ASP A 50 -14.85 -5.88 0.69
C ASP A 50 -14.38 -6.89 1.76
N PRO A 51 -15.25 -7.81 2.25
CA PRO A 51 -14.90 -8.74 3.32
C PRO A 51 -13.68 -9.62 3.06
N ALA A 52 -13.41 -10.00 1.81
CA ALA A 52 -12.27 -10.85 1.47
C ALA A 52 -10.90 -10.15 1.63
N PRO A 53 -10.63 -8.99 1.00
CA PRO A 53 -9.41 -8.25 1.23
C PRO A 53 -9.31 -7.78 2.69
N ALA A 54 -10.41 -7.32 3.31
CA ALA A 54 -10.39 -6.88 4.71
C ALA A 54 -9.92 -7.99 5.68
N THR A 55 -10.42 -9.21 5.50
CA THR A 55 -10.02 -10.37 6.31
C THR A 55 -8.56 -10.76 6.04
N THR A 56 -8.12 -10.69 4.77
CA THR A 56 -6.76 -11.05 4.39
C THR A 56 -5.75 -10.06 4.96
N PHE A 57 -6.03 -8.76 4.85
CA PHE A 57 -5.15 -7.69 5.33
C PHE A 57 -4.93 -7.74 6.85
N ALA A 58 -5.90 -8.23 7.63
CA ALA A 58 -5.74 -8.40 9.07
C ALA A 58 -4.61 -9.37 9.45
N HIS A 59 -4.16 -10.22 8.53
CA HIS A 59 -3.08 -11.19 8.75
C HIS A 59 -1.76 -10.81 8.06
N LEU A 60 -1.72 -9.71 7.30
CA LEU A 60 -0.50 -9.30 6.58
C LEU A 60 0.33 -8.33 7.41
N ASP A 61 1.62 -8.62 7.56
CA ASP A 61 2.58 -7.71 8.20
C ASP A 61 2.92 -6.50 7.32
N ALA A 62 2.75 -6.62 6.01
CA ALA A 62 2.96 -5.54 5.07
C ALA A 62 2.01 -5.68 3.87
N THR A 63 1.55 -4.55 3.36
CA THR A 63 0.74 -4.45 2.16
C THR A 63 1.49 -3.62 1.12
N THR A 64 1.60 -4.15 -0.09
CA THR A 64 2.17 -3.43 -1.23
C THR A 64 1.06 -3.22 -2.26
N VAL A 65 0.57 -2.00 -2.34
CA VAL A 65 -0.54 -1.63 -3.22
C VAL A 65 0.02 -1.24 -4.59
N LEU A 66 -0.51 -1.84 -5.66
CA LEU A 66 -0.14 -1.51 -7.03
C LEU A 66 -1.18 -0.57 -7.65
N SER A 67 -0.77 0.64 -8.01
CA SER A 67 -1.66 1.68 -8.52
C SER A 67 -1.65 1.74 -10.05
N ARG A 68 -2.85 1.68 -10.65
CA ARG A 68 -3.03 1.92 -12.09
C ARG A 68 -2.59 3.32 -12.51
N GLY A 69 -2.76 4.31 -11.63
CA GLY A 69 -2.36 5.69 -11.87
C GLY A 69 -0.84 5.85 -12.04
N LEU A 70 -0.06 5.15 -11.22
CA LEU A 70 1.40 5.14 -11.32
C LEU A 70 1.89 4.41 -12.58
N ALA A 71 1.28 3.27 -12.90
CA ALA A 71 1.57 2.53 -14.13
C ALA A 71 1.30 3.38 -15.39
N ALA A 72 0.21 4.14 -15.41
CA ALA A 72 -0.14 5.04 -16.51
C ALA A 72 0.86 6.20 -16.69
N LYS A 73 1.55 6.61 -15.61
CA LYS A 73 2.67 7.57 -15.65
C LYS A 73 3.99 6.96 -16.10
N GLY A 74 4.05 5.64 -16.34
CA GLY A 74 5.26 4.92 -16.71
C GLY A 74 6.20 4.62 -15.53
N ILE A 75 5.70 4.68 -14.29
CA ILE A 75 6.48 4.37 -13.09
C ILE A 75 6.36 2.87 -12.81
N TYR A 76 7.50 2.17 -12.87
CA TYR A 76 7.59 0.74 -12.58
C TYR A 76 8.71 0.46 -11.57
N PRO A 77 8.48 -0.36 -10.54
CA PRO A 77 7.19 -0.97 -10.19
C PRO A 77 6.15 0.07 -9.75
N ALA A 78 4.87 -0.18 -10.08
CA ALA A 78 3.77 0.76 -9.84
C ALA A 78 3.27 0.73 -8.37
N VAL A 79 4.20 0.69 -7.41
CA VAL A 79 3.89 0.64 -5.97
C VAL A 79 3.45 2.01 -5.48
N ASP A 80 2.27 2.09 -4.86
CA ASP A 80 1.80 3.31 -4.21
C ASP A 80 2.42 3.45 -2.82
N PRO A 81 3.32 4.44 -2.59
CA PRO A 81 4.04 4.57 -1.32
C PRO A 81 3.17 5.13 -0.18
N LEU A 82 2.01 5.71 -0.48
CA LEU A 82 1.10 6.25 0.54
C LEU A 82 0.08 5.21 0.98
N ASP A 83 -0.41 4.38 0.04
CA ASP A 83 -1.39 3.33 0.33
C ASP A 83 -0.73 2.00 0.78
N SER A 84 0.57 1.83 0.54
CA SER A 84 1.34 0.68 1.03
C SER A 84 1.79 0.87 2.48
N THR A 85 1.65 -0.16 3.31
CA THR A 85 2.02 -0.10 4.73
C THR A 85 2.84 -1.30 5.17
N SER A 86 3.53 -1.17 6.31
CA SER A 86 4.32 -2.24 6.92
C SER A 86 4.36 -2.05 8.43
N THR A 87 4.09 -3.11 9.19
CA THR A 87 4.23 -3.13 10.66
C THR A 87 5.70 -3.04 11.10
N MET A 88 6.64 -3.31 10.18
CA MET A 88 8.07 -3.21 10.45
C MET A 88 8.59 -1.77 10.39
N LEU A 89 7.86 -0.85 9.76
CA LEU A 89 8.26 0.55 9.66
C LEU A 89 7.86 1.31 10.94
N GLN A 90 8.57 1.04 12.03
CA GLN A 90 8.39 1.71 13.31
C GLN A 90 9.73 1.87 14.05
N PRO A 91 9.86 2.90 14.91
CA PRO A 91 11.05 3.09 15.72
C PRO A 91 11.33 1.85 16.58
N GLY A 92 12.58 1.40 16.59
CA GLY A 92 13.02 0.21 17.34
C GLY A 92 12.98 -1.11 16.56
N ILE A 93 12.31 -1.17 15.40
CA ILE A 93 12.49 -2.28 14.44
C ILE A 93 13.49 -1.87 13.36
N VAL A 94 13.25 -0.73 12.70
CA VAL A 94 14.19 -0.14 11.76
C VAL A 94 15.10 0.86 12.48
N SER A 95 16.21 1.25 11.84
CA SER A 95 17.04 2.33 12.36
C SER A 95 16.28 3.65 12.33
N GLU A 96 16.60 4.55 13.27
CA GLU A 96 15.98 5.88 13.35
C GLU A 96 16.06 6.62 12.01
N VAL A 97 17.25 6.63 11.41
CA VAL A 97 17.50 7.27 10.11
C VAL A 97 16.61 6.69 9.00
N HIS A 98 16.35 5.37 9.00
CA HIS A 98 15.46 4.77 8.01
C HIS A 98 14.01 5.22 8.24
N TYR A 99 13.54 5.18 9.49
CA TYR A 99 12.20 5.62 9.84
C TYR A 99 11.98 7.09 9.47
N GLU A 100 12.86 7.99 9.90
CA GLU A 100 12.77 9.44 9.64
C GLU A 100 12.76 9.75 8.13
N ILE A 101 13.64 9.10 7.35
CA ILE A 101 13.68 9.30 5.90
C ILE A 101 12.40 8.79 5.24
N ALA A 102 11.89 7.63 5.65
CA ALA A 102 10.67 7.07 5.09
C ALA A 102 9.44 7.95 5.37
N GLU A 103 9.31 8.45 6.61
CA GLU A 103 8.23 9.38 6.97
C GLU A 103 8.36 10.71 6.23
N THR A 104 9.56 11.29 6.12
CA THR A 104 9.79 12.52 5.33
C THR A 104 9.40 12.35 3.86
N VAL A 105 9.70 11.18 3.27
CA VAL A 105 9.31 10.85 1.90
C VAL A 105 7.79 10.78 1.77
N LYS A 106 7.10 10.10 2.69
CA LYS A 106 5.64 10.04 2.70
C LYS A 106 5.01 11.41 2.87
N GLU A 107 5.47 12.22 3.82
CA GLU A 107 4.98 13.58 4.04
C GLU A 107 5.13 14.44 2.78
N THR A 108 6.29 14.36 2.11
CA THR A 108 6.55 15.09 0.86
C THR A 108 5.58 14.66 -0.25
N LEU A 109 5.31 13.36 -0.38
CA LEU A 109 4.39 12.82 -1.39
C LEU A 109 2.92 13.11 -1.04
N GLN A 110 2.56 13.08 0.23
CA GLN A 110 1.22 13.43 0.72
C GLN A 110 0.93 14.91 0.45
N ARG A 111 1.87 15.80 0.79
CA ARG A 111 1.75 17.23 0.48
C ARG A 111 1.65 17.47 -1.03
N TYR A 112 2.40 16.71 -1.83
CA TYR A 112 2.27 16.79 -3.28
C TYR A 112 0.89 16.36 -3.79
N LYS A 113 0.29 15.30 -3.22
CA LYS A 113 -1.07 14.84 -3.56
C LYS A 113 -2.12 15.92 -3.25
N GLU A 114 -2.02 16.58 -2.10
CA GLU A 114 -2.90 17.72 -1.75
C GLU A 114 -2.76 18.89 -2.73
N LEU A 115 -1.54 19.18 -3.16
CA LEU A 115 -1.26 20.27 -4.11
C LEU A 115 -1.69 19.93 -5.54
N GLN A 116 -1.86 18.64 -5.91
CA GLN A 116 -2.28 18.25 -7.26
C GLN A 116 -3.66 18.78 -7.62
N ASP A 117 -4.62 18.75 -6.68
CA ASP A 117 -5.97 19.27 -6.92
C ASP A 117 -5.95 20.79 -7.16
N ILE A 118 -5.14 21.52 -6.40
CA ILE A 118 -4.93 22.96 -6.57
C ILE A 118 -4.28 23.24 -7.93
N ILE A 119 -3.23 22.50 -8.29
CA ILE A 119 -2.52 22.64 -9.58
C ILE A 119 -3.47 22.37 -10.75
N ALA A 120 -4.38 21.41 -10.63
CA ALA A 120 -5.33 21.08 -11.68
C ALA A 120 -6.36 22.20 -11.94
N ILE A 121 -6.70 23.00 -10.93
CA ILE A 121 -7.68 24.09 -11.03
C ILE A 121 -7.02 25.42 -11.38
N LEU A 122 -5.95 25.78 -10.67
CA LEU A 122 -5.34 27.12 -10.71
C LEU A 122 -4.04 27.17 -11.54
N GLY A 123 -3.39 26.03 -11.75
CA GLY A 123 -2.06 25.95 -12.35
C GLY A 123 -0.92 26.02 -11.33
N ILE A 124 0.28 25.65 -11.76
CA ILE A 124 1.47 25.57 -10.89
C ILE A 124 2.03 26.95 -10.50
N ASP A 125 1.74 27.98 -11.29
CA ASP A 125 2.28 29.33 -11.09
C ASP A 125 1.61 30.08 -9.93
N GLU A 126 0.41 29.64 -9.54
CA GLU A 126 -0.36 30.18 -8.41
C GLU A 126 0.09 29.62 -7.04
N LEU A 127 1.02 28.66 -7.03
CA LEU A 127 1.57 28.10 -5.80
C LEU A 127 2.64 29.02 -5.19
N SER A 128 2.73 28.98 -3.85
CA SER A 128 3.82 29.61 -3.11
C SER A 128 5.19 29.06 -3.58
N GLU A 129 6.27 29.81 -3.36
CA GLU A 129 7.63 29.32 -3.69
C GLU A 129 7.99 28.02 -2.95
N GLU A 130 7.54 27.88 -1.72
CA GLU A 130 7.72 26.68 -0.89
C GLU A 130 6.93 25.47 -1.43
N ASP A 131 5.67 25.67 -1.82
CA ASP A 131 4.86 24.60 -2.41
C ASP A 131 5.42 24.18 -3.77
N ARG A 132 5.91 25.13 -4.59
CA ARG A 132 6.59 24.80 -5.86
C ARG A 132 7.85 23.98 -5.61
N LEU A 133 8.64 24.30 -4.58
CA LEU A 133 9.80 23.51 -4.18
C LEU A 133 9.41 22.11 -3.73
N THR A 134 8.34 21.99 -2.96
CA THR A 134 7.79 20.70 -2.51
C THR A 134 7.35 19.83 -3.68
N VAL A 135 6.59 20.39 -4.62
CA VAL A 135 6.17 19.71 -5.87
C VAL A 135 7.39 19.26 -6.68
N ALA A 136 8.41 20.09 -6.81
CA ALA A 136 9.62 19.75 -7.54
C ALA A 136 10.40 18.59 -6.88
N ARG A 137 10.47 18.55 -5.55
CA ARG A 137 11.09 17.46 -4.79
C ARG A 137 10.27 16.17 -4.90
N ALA A 138 8.96 16.26 -4.68
CA ALA A 138 8.06 15.12 -4.76
C ALA A 138 8.09 14.45 -6.13
N ARG A 139 8.09 15.21 -7.22
CA ARG A 139 8.23 14.66 -8.59
C ARG A 139 9.55 13.92 -8.81
N LYS A 140 10.65 14.39 -8.20
CA LYS A 140 11.95 13.70 -8.26
C LYS A 140 11.91 12.40 -7.47
N VAL A 141 11.33 12.42 -6.27
CA VAL A 141 11.16 11.24 -5.43
C VAL A 141 10.27 10.20 -6.11
N GLU A 142 9.09 10.60 -6.62
CA GLU A 142 8.15 9.72 -7.34
C GLU A 142 8.83 8.98 -8.50
N ARG A 143 9.68 9.68 -9.27
CA ARG A 143 10.47 9.05 -10.35
C ARG A 143 11.62 8.20 -9.83
N PHE A 144 12.26 8.61 -8.73
CA PHE A 144 13.36 7.86 -8.13
C PHE A 144 12.92 6.51 -7.54
N LEU A 145 11.65 6.40 -7.15
CA LEU A 145 11.04 5.12 -6.73
C LEU A 145 10.85 4.13 -7.89
N SER A 146 11.03 4.56 -9.15
CA SER A 146 11.04 3.64 -10.29
C SER A 146 12.39 2.91 -10.40
N GLN A 147 12.35 1.65 -10.79
CA GLN A 147 13.51 0.81 -10.99
C GLN A 147 13.28 -0.13 -12.18
N PRO A 148 14.19 -0.18 -13.18
CA PRO A 148 14.10 -1.13 -14.26
C PRO A 148 14.23 -2.56 -13.73
N PHE A 149 13.37 -3.45 -14.22
CA PHE A 149 13.46 -4.88 -13.94
C PHE A 149 14.40 -5.55 -14.95
N PHE A 150 15.19 -6.52 -14.46
CA PHE A 150 16.28 -7.18 -15.18
C PHE A 150 15.86 -7.81 -16.51
#